data_AF-A0A2K2VZ09-F1
#
_entry.id   AF-A0A2K2VZ09-F1
#
_cell.length_a   1.000
_cell.length_b   1.000
_cell.length_c   1.000
_cell.angle_alpha   90.00
_cell.angle_beta   90.00
_cell.angle_gamma   90.00
#
_symmetry.space_group_name_H-M   'P 1'
#
loop_
_entity.id
_entity.type
_entity.pdbx_description
1 polymer ?
#
loop_
_entity_poly.entity_id
_entity_poly.type
_entity_poly.pdbx_seq_one_letter_code
_entity_poly.pdbx_strand_id
1 'polypeptide(L)'
;MKHGGLAEKIYGLILAEEKQTLGIRILRIVATVVAWSYDKLTIFRNFLFDLRILKVHKLSCPVISVGNLAVGGTGKTPMVIWLARFLLEEGWRVGVVSRGYKGEKTEKVLVVSDGRNILAGSDISGDEPQLLARRLPGIPVLCSTKRALAAEAAVEQFRCEVVILDDGFQHRFVARNLDVVMLDSQKPFGNGSLFPRGILRERTKALTRAQVLVLSRFDGSEQAEQSHNNLVGQWPDKTVVTAAHRATRLFKTTTQRELPLSSVKNKRLAAFAGIGRPDDFFRTIHDVGADLVHTTALPDH
;
A
#
# COMPACT_ATOMS: atom_id res chain seq x y z
N MET A 1 -7.10 16.25 -9.82
CA MET A 1 -8.57 16.38 -9.76
C MET A 1 -8.92 16.67 -8.31
N LYS A 2 -9.81 17.63 -8.06
CA LYS A 2 -10.29 18.01 -6.72
C LYS A 2 -10.86 16.78 -6.01
N HIS A 3 -10.19 16.24 -4.99
CA HIS A 3 -10.66 15.06 -4.25
C HIS A 3 -11.08 15.46 -2.83
N GLY A 4 -12.35 15.87 -2.82
CA GLY A 4 -13.30 15.88 -1.70
C GLY A 4 -14.68 15.61 -2.30
N GLY A 5 -14.72 14.69 -3.26
CA GLY A 5 -15.83 14.49 -4.19
C GLY A 5 -17.04 13.86 -3.50
N LEU A 6 -18.22 14.07 -4.08
CA LEU A 6 -19.47 13.49 -3.59
C LEU A 6 -19.35 11.95 -3.39
N ALA A 7 -18.62 11.27 -4.27
CA ALA A 7 -18.40 9.82 -4.20
C ALA A 7 -17.64 9.36 -2.94
N GLU A 8 -16.58 10.05 -2.52
CA GLU A 8 -15.83 9.71 -1.30
C GLU A 8 -16.65 9.98 -0.05
N LYS A 9 -17.40 11.10 -0.02
CA LYS A 9 -18.32 11.40 1.08
C LYS A 9 -19.41 10.34 1.19
N ILE A 10 -20.00 9.94 0.06
CA ILE A 10 -21.00 8.85 -0.01
C ILE A 10 -20.39 7.53 0.47
N TYR A 11 -19.18 7.18 0.03
CA TYR A 11 -18.51 5.96 0.46
C TYR A 11 -18.19 5.97 1.97
N GLY A 12 -17.75 7.12 2.51
CA GLY A 12 -17.59 7.31 3.94
C GLY A 12 -18.89 7.09 4.73
N LEU A 13 -20.03 7.53 4.20
CA LEU A 13 -21.35 7.27 4.80
C LEU A 13 -21.75 5.78 4.75
N ILE A 14 -21.37 5.05 3.70
CA ILE A 14 -21.60 3.60 3.59
C ILE A 14 -20.81 2.85 4.68
N LEU A 15 -19.57 3.27 4.92
CA LEU A 15 -18.67 2.66 5.90
C LEU A 15 -18.97 3.04 7.35
N ALA A 16 -19.43 4.27 7.61
CA ALA A 16 -19.71 4.74 8.97
C ALA A 16 -20.89 4.00 9.59
N GLU A 17 -20.68 3.17 10.61
CA GLU A 17 -21.72 2.29 11.18
C GLU A 17 -22.80 3.06 11.98
N GLU A 18 -22.44 4.22 12.54
CA GLU A 18 -23.28 4.99 13.48
C GLU A 18 -24.47 5.70 12.81
N LYS A 19 -24.38 6.05 11.52
CA LYS A 19 -25.45 6.76 10.81
C LYS A 19 -26.47 5.78 10.24
N GLN A 20 -27.72 5.88 10.68
CA GLN A 20 -28.78 4.89 10.43
C GLN A 20 -29.98 5.45 9.65
N THR A 21 -29.85 6.60 8.98
CA THR A 21 -30.96 7.18 8.21
C THR A 21 -31.44 6.22 7.11
N LEU A 22 -32.73 6.30 6.75
CA LEU A 22 -33.33 5.44 5.73
C LEU A 22 -32.55 5.47 4.40
N GLY A 23 -32.10 6.66 3.97
CA GLY A 23 -31.29 6.81 2.77
C GLY A 23 -29.94 6.08 2.85
N ILE A 24 -29.26 6.10 3.99
CA ILE A 24 -27.99 5.37 4.19
C ILE A 24 -28.24 3.86 4.19
N ARG A 25 -29.36 3.39 4.76
CA ARG A 25 -29.74 1.97 4.71
C ARG A 25 -29.96 1.49 3.28
N ILE A 26 -30.72 2.24 2.48
CA ILE A 26 -30.93 1.95 1.05
C ILE A 26 -29.59 1.91 0.32
N LEU A 27 -28.74 2.91 0.54
CA LEU A 27 -27.42 2.98 -0.07
C LEU A 27 -26.53 1.77 0.30
N ARG A 28 -26.57 1.31 1.55
CA ARG A 28 -25.85 0.09 1.99
C ARG A 28 -26.42 -1.17 1.35
N ILE A 29 -27.73 -1.28 1.15
CA ILE A 29 -28.35 -2.41 0.43
C ILE A 29 -27.86 -2.43 -1.02
N VAL A 30 -27.92 -1.29 -1.70
CA VAL A 30 -27.40 -1.16 -3.07
C VAL A 30 -25.92 -1.53 -3.12
N ALA A 31 -25.10 -0.98 -2.20
CA ALA A 31 -23.68 -1.31 -2.12
C ALA A 31 -23.42 -2.80 -1.85
N THR A 32 -24.28 -3.47 -1.08
CA THR A 32 -24.19 -4.91 -0.82
C THR A 32 -24.47 -5.72 -2.08
N VAL A 33 -25.49 -5.36 -2.86
CA VAL A 33 -25.81 -6.02 -4.14
C VAL A 33 -24.66 -5.83 -5.14
N VAL A 34 -24.11 -4.62 -5.23
CA VAL A 34 -22.94 -4.34 -6.08
C VAL A 34 -21.72 -5.12 -5.61
N ALA A 35 -21.45 -5.17 -4.31
CA ALA A 35 -20.34 -5.93 -3.73
C ALA A 35 -20.48 -7.43 -4.02
N TRP A 36 -21.69 -7.99 -3.98
CA TRP A 36 -21.95 -9.39 -4.34
C TRP A 36 -21.64 -9.67 -5.81
N SER A 37 -22.07 -8.81 -6.73
CA SER A 37 -21.75 -8.95 -8.16
C SER A 37 -20.24 -8.84 -8.41
N TYR A 38 -19.58 -7.86 -7.76
CA TYR A 38 -18.13 -7.71 -7.80
C TYR A 38 -17.41 -8.95 -7.29
N ASP A 39 -17.88 -9.52 -6.17
CA ASP A 39 -17.35 -10.73 -5.58
C ASP A 39 -17.35 -11.90 -6.57
N LYS A 40 -18.49 -12.16 -7.23
CA LYS A 40 -18.59 -13.22 -8.24
C LYS A 40 -17.59 -13.04 -9.38
N LEU A 41 -17.40 -11.82 -9.86
CA LEU A 41 -16.40 -11.52 -10.87
C LEU A 41 -14.96 -11.78 -10.37
N THR A 42 -14.64 -11.37 -9.14
CA THR A 42 -13.31 -11.62 -8.57
C THR A 42 -13.04 -13.11 -8.34
N ILE A 43 -14.03 -13.87 -7.86
CA ILE A 43 -13.92 -15.33 -7.70
C ILE A 43 -13.72 -15.99 -9.07
N PHE A 44 -14.55 -15.66 -10.05
CA PHE A 44 -14.45 -16.22 -11.39
C PHE A 44 -13.08 -15.93 -12.02
N ARG A 45 -12.64 -14.67 -11.97
CA ARG A 45 -11.30 -14.28 -12.44
C ARG A 45 -10.20 -15.06 -11.75
N ASN A 46 -10.26 -15.21 -10.42
CA ASN A 46 -9.26 -15.97 -9.66
C ASN A 46 -9.27 -17.45 -10.02
N PHE A 47 -10.45 -18.03 -10.21
CA PHE A 47 -10.61 -19.40 -10.65
C PHE A 47 -9.97 -19.63 -12.04
N LEU A 48 -10.11 -18.68 -12.98
CA LEU A 48 -9.44 -18.77 -14.28
C LEU A 48 -7.90 -18.74 -14.16
N PHE A 49 -7.34 -18.03 -13.19
CA PHE A 49 -5.90 -18.08 -12.91
C PHE A 49 -5.50 -19.41 -12.27
N ASP A 50 -6.30 -19.92 -11.33
CA ASP A 50 -6.04 -21.19 -10.65
C ASP A 50 -6.05 -22.37 -11.64
N LEU A 51 -6.96 -22.33 -12.63
CA LEU A 51 -7.02 -23.25 -13.76
C LEU A 51 -5.97 -23.01 -14.85
N ARG A 52 -5.11 -21.99 -14.73
CA ARG A 52 -4.11 -21.60 -15.74
C ARG A 52 -4.68 -21.24 -17.12
N ILE A 53 -5.97 -20.88 -17.18
CA ILE A 53 -6.61 -20.37 -18.42
C ILE A 53 -6.07 -18.98 -18.73
N LEU A 54 -5.92 -18.13 -17.71
CA LEU A 54 -5.27 -16.83 -17.86
C LEU A 54 -3.75 -16.99 -17.80
N LYS A 55 -3.05 -16.47 -18.82
CA LYS A 55 -1.60 -16.57 -18.94
C LYS A 55 -0.89 -15.76 -17.85
N VAL A 56 -0.08 -16.46 -17.06
CA VAL A 56 0.82 -15.86 -16.06
C VAL A 56 2.22 -15.77 -16.65
N HIS A 57 2.82 -14.59 -16.61
CA HIS A 57 4.18 -14.33 -17.12
C HIS A 57 5.19 -14.67 -16.02
N LYS A 58 6.11 -15.58 -16.33
CA LYS A 58 7.17 -15.99 -15.41
C LYS A 58 8.46 -15.32 -15.83
N LEU A 59 9.09 -14.62 -14.89
CA LEU A 59 10.39 -13.99 -15.11
C LEU A 59 11.52 -14.99 -14.87
N SER A 60 12.71 -14.68 -15.39
CA SER A 60 13.93 -15.46 -15.15
C SER A 60 14.51 -15.26 -13.75
N CYS A 61 14.01 -14.27 -13.00
CA CYS A 61 14.42 -13.96 -11.64
C CYS A 61 13.25 -14.10 -10.64
N PRO A 62 13.53 -14.24 -9.34
CA PRO A 62 12.51 -14.19 -8.31
C PRO A 62 11.70 -12.88 -8.31
N VAL A 63 10.42 -12.99 -8.00
CA VAL A 63 9.49 -11.86 -7.86
C VAL A 63 8.83 -11.87 -6.50
N ILE A 64 8.94 -10.74 -5.80
CA ILE A 64 8.25 -10.48 -4.53
C ILE A 64 7.13 -9.48 -4.77
N SER A 65 5.95 -9.74 -4.23
CA SER A 65 4.81 -8.83 -4.29
C SER A 65 4.52 -8.29 -2.91
N VAL A 66 4.46 -6.97 -2.81
CA VAL A 66 3.96 -6.28 -1.63
C VAL A 66 2.61 -5.71 -2.01
N GLY A 67 1.55 -6.22 -1.38
CA GLY A 67 0.20 -5.76 -1.66
C GLY A 67 -0.66 -5.74 -0.41
N ASN A 68 -1.95 -5.54 -0.60
CA ASN A 68 -2.92 -5.55 0.48
C ASN A 68 -4.20 -6.25 0.05
N LEU A 69 -5.04 -6.60 1.03
CA LEU A 69 -6.36 -7.16 0.76
C LEU A 69 -7.46 -6.08 0.72
N ALA A 70 -7.23 -4.91 1.31
CA ALA A 70 -8.21 -3.85 1.46
C ALA A 70 -7.85 -2.56 0.71
N VAL A 71 -8.84 -1.74 0.36
CA VAL A 71 -8.61 -0.35 -0.09
C VAL A 71 -8.17 0.50 1.10
N GLY A 72 -7.18 1.37 0.86
CA GLY A 72 -6.62 2.27 1.87
C GLY A 72 -5.12 2.10 2.10
N GLY A 73 -4.53 3.10 2.76
CA GLY A 73 -3.13 3.12 3.15
C GLY A 73 -2.86 2.07 4.23
N THR A 74 -2.12 1.03 3.86
CA THR A 74 -1.74 -0.12 4.70
C THR A 74 -0.22 -0.22 4.84
N GLY A 75 0.50 0.88 4.62
CA GLY A 75 1.97 0.92 4.74
C GLY A 75 2.74 0.17 3.65
N LYS A 76 2.10 -0.15 2.51
CA LYS A 76 2.76 -0.85 1.37
C LYS A 76 4.02 -0.13 0.89
N THR A 77 3.93 1.16 0.59
CA THR A 77 5.06 1.93 0.05
C THR A 77 6.26 1.94 1.01
N PRO A 78 6.09 2.19 2.33
CA PRO A 78 7.17 1.97 3.31
C PRO A 78 7.75 0.55 3.30
N MET A 79 6.91 -0.49 3.20
CA MET A 79 7.37 -1.89 3.14
C MET A 79 8.17 -2.18 1.87
N VAL A 80 7.70 -1.72 0.69
CA VAL A 80 8.44 -1.82 -0.57
C VAL A 80 9.80 -1.15 -0.43
N ILE A 81 9.84 0.07 0.14
CA ILE A 81 11.09 0.80 0.31
C ILE A 81 12.06 0.05 1.22
N TRP A 82 11.57 -0.42 2.37
CA TRP A 82 12.37 -1.18 3.33
C TRP A 82 12.92 -2.46 2.70
N LEU A 83 12.07 -3.26 2.07
CA LEU A 83 12.45 -4.53 1.46
C LEU A 83 13.43 -4.34 0.31
N ALA A 84 13.22 -3.33 -0.55
CA ALA A 84 14.11 -3.03 -1.66
C ALA A 84 15.51 -2.63 -1.17
N ARG A 85 15.59 -1.79 -0.14
CA ARG A 85 16.86 -1.39 0.47
C ARG A 85 17.56 -2.56 1.16
N PHE A 86 16.82 -3.35 1.93
CA PHE A 86 17.36 -4.55 2.58
C PHE A 86 18.00 -5.49 1.54
N LEU A 87 17.31 -5.80 0.45
CA LEU A 87 17.87 -6.67 -0.60
C LEU A 87 19.06 -6.05 -1.33
N LEU A 88 19.05 -4.73 -1.55
CA LEU A 88 20.21 -4.03 -2.11
C LEU A 88 21.43 -4.09 -1.17
N GLU A 89 21.22 -3.90 0.14
CA GLU A 89 22.26 -4.01 1.17
C GLU A 89 22.82 -5.44 1.27
N GLU A 90 22.00 -6.45 1.06
CA GLU A 90 22.40 -7.85 0.90
C GLU A 90 23.07 -8.16 -0.46
N GLY A 91 23.30 -7.15 -1.31
CA GLY A 91 24.06 -7.25 -2.55
C GLY A 91 23.25 -7.64 -3.79
N TRP A 92 21.93 -7.73 -3.71
CA TRP A 92 21.09 -8.07 -4.86
C TRP A 92 20.87 -6.88 -5.79
N ARG A 93 20.83 -7.13 -7.10
CA ARG A 93 20.32 -6.14 -8.07
C ARG A 93 18.79 -6.15 -8.05
N VAL A 94 18.20 -5.20 -7.34
CA VAL A 94 16.74 -5.10 -7.17
C VAL A 94 16.11 -4.20 -8.23
N GLY A 95 14.92 -4.54 -8.71
CA GLY A 95 14.06 -3.63 -9.48
C GLY A 95 12.69 -3.48 -8.84
N VAL A 96 12.15 -2.26 -8.79
CA VAL A 96 10.79 -2.01 -8.27
C VAL A 96 9.85 -1.67 -9.41
N VAL A 97 8.74 -2.38 -9.48
CA VAL A 97 7.69 -2.18 -10.49
C VAL A 97 6.41 -1.74 -9.82
N SER A 98 5.92 -0.56 -10.19
CA SER A 98 4.62 -0.05 -9.79
C SER A 98 3.68 0.04 -10.99
N ARG A 99 2.42 0.40 -10.75
CA ARG A 99 1.41 0.57 -11.82
C ARG A 99 1.63 1.86 -12.62
N GLY A 100 2.07 2.93 -11.95
CA GLY A 100 1.97 4.32 -12.45
C GLY A 100 0.59 4.94 -12.20
N TYR A 101 0.51 6.27 -12.10
CA TYR A 101 -0.74 7.04 -11.99
C TYR A 101 -0.74 8.23 -12.95
N LYS A 102 -1.92 8.53 -13.53
CA LYS A 102 -2.24 9.54 -14.56
C LYS A 102 -1.66 9.28 -15.96
N GLY A 103 -2.56 9.30 -16.95
CA GLY A 103 -2.30 10.10 -18.15
C GLY A 103 -1.56 9.44 -19.30
N GLU A 104 -1.87 8.19 -19.62
CA GLU A 104 -2.17 7.70 -20.98
C GLU A 104 -2.20 6.17 -20.91
N LYS A 105 -3.02 5.53 -21.75
CA LYS A 105 -2.98 4.08 -21.95
C LYS A 105 -1.69 3.72 -22.69
N THR A 106 -0.52 4.08 -22.17
CA THR A 106 0.72 3.54 -22.68
C THR A 106 0.85 2.15 -22.10
N GLU A 107 0.59 1.16 -22.94
CA GLU A 107 1.05 -0.22 -22.68
C GLU A 107 2.58 -0.30 -22.59
N LYS A 108 3.28 0.82 -22.81
CA LYS A 108 4.72 0.97 -22.75
C LYS A 108 5.21 0.97 -21.31
N VAL A 109 6.47 0.60 -21.16
CA VAL A 109 7.20 0.69 -19.90
C VAL A 109 7.72 2.11 -19.74
N LEU A 110 7.44 2.72 -18.59
CA LEU A 110 8.04 3.99 -18.19
C LEU A 110 9.14 3.71 -17.16
N VAL A 111 10.37 4.10 -17.45
CA VAL A 111 11.45 4.11 -16.46
C VAL A 111 11.37 5.43 -15.71
N VAL A 112 10.98 5.38 -14.43
CA VAL A 112 10.88 6.57 -13.57
C VAL A 112 12.25 6.92 -13.01
N SER A 113 13.06 5.91 -12.69
CA SER A 113 14.43 6.03 -12.24
C SER A 113 15.25 4.85 -12.74
N ASP A 114 16.50 5.11 -13.15
CA ASP A 114 17.51 4.08 -13.45
C ASP A 114 18.33 3.67 -12.21
N GLY A 115 17.95 4.18 -11.03
CA GLY A 115 18.67 4.02 -9.78
C GLY A 115 19.73 5.10 -9.53
N ARG A 116 20.10 5.90 -10.54
CA ARG A 116 21.05 7.01 -10.40
C ARG A 116 20.35 8.36 -10.57
N ASN A 117 19.51 8.46 -11.59
CA ASN A 117 18.80 9.64 -11.99
C ASN A 117 17.30 9.37 -12.04
N ILE A 118 16.53 10.39 -11.71
CA ILE A 118 15.09 10.41 -11.93
C ILE A 118 14.87 10.83 -13.39
N LEU A 119 14.28 9.94 -14.18
CA LEU A 119 14.13 10.10 -15.64
C LEU A 119 12.74 10.59 -16.05
N ALA A 120 11.74 10.45 -15.18
CA ALA A 120 10.38 10.92 -15.41
C ALA A 120 9.89 11.77 -14.22
N GLY A 121 9.24 12.89 -14.51
CA GLY A 121 8.62 13.75 -13.51
C GLY A 121 7.28 13.19 -13.01
N SER A 122 6.82 13.72 -11.87
CA SER A 122 5.58 13.29 -11.20
C SER A 122 4.32 13.55 -12.02
N ASP A 123 4.37 14.49 -12.96
CA ASP A 123 3.32 14.77 -13.92
C ASP A 123 3.03 13.58 -14.86
N ILE A 124 4.06 12.78 -15.17
CA ILE A 124 3.98 11.61 -16.04
C ILE A 124 3.93 10.31 -15.23
N SER A 125 4.79 10.16 -14.21
CA SER A 125 4.88 8.92 -13.43
C SER A 125 3.77 8.77 -12.40
N GLY A 126 3.23 9.90 -11.94
CA GLY A 126 2.43 10.00 -10.73
C GLY A 126 3.29 10.11 -9.46
N ASP A 127 2.64 10.48 -8.36
CA ASP A 127 3.29 10.83 -7.10
C ASP A 127 3.90 9.60 -6.38
N GLU A 128 3.22 8.45 -6.42
CA GLU A 128 3.69 7.22 -5.77
C GLU A 128 4.99 6.67 -6.38
N PRO A 129 5.12 6.48 -7.71
CA PRO A 129 6.40 6.07 -8.30
C PRO A 129 7.51 7.11 -8.14
N GLN A 130 7.16 8.40 -8.19
CA GLN A 130 8.12 9.47 -7.95
C GLN A 130 8.69 9.40 -6.52
N LEU A 131 7.83 9.12 -5.53
CA LEU A 131 8.24 8.90 -4.15
C LEU A 131 9.16 7.69 -4.03
N LEU A 132 8.81 6.56 -4.65
CA LEU A 132 9.66 5.36 -4.69
C LEU A 132 11.04 5.69 -5.29
N ALA A 133 11.08 6.31 -6.47
CA ALA A 133 12.32 6.70 -7.15
C ALA A 133 13.23 7.58 -6.28
N ARG A 134 12.67 8.58 -5.58
CA ARG A 134 13.43 9.46 -4.67
C ARG A 134 13.94 8.72 -3.43
N ARG A 135 13.21 7.72 -2.96
CA ARG A 135 13.54 6.96 -1.73
C ARG A 135 14.43 5.75 -2.00
N LEU A 136 14.65 5.40 -3.26
CA LEU A 136 15.40 4.21 -3.66
C LEU A 136 16.58 4.54 -4.57
N PRO A 137 17.55 5.37 -4.11
CA PRO A 137 18.81 5.52 -4.83
C PRO A 137 19.50 4.14 -4.93
N GLY A 138 20.08 3.86 -6.09
CA GLY A 138 20.68 2.58 -6.45
C GLY A 138 19.73 1.55 -7.04
N ILE A 139 18.41 1.79 -7.05
CA ILE A 139 17.40 0.81 -7.47
C ILE A 139 16.52 1.40 -8.58
N PRO A 140 16.45 0.78 -9.77
CA PRO A 140 15.56 1.22 -10.83
C PRO A 140 14.09 1.07 -10.44
N VAL A 141 13.29 2.07 -10.80
CA VAL A 141 11.84 2.12 -10.56
C VAL A 141 11.13 2.26 -11.91
N LEU A 142 10.30 1.27 -12.24
CA LEU A 142 9.59 1.19 -13.50
C LEU A 142 8.07 1.16 -13.27
N CYS A 143 7.32 1.69 -14.24
CA CYS A 143 5.87 1.72 -14.23
C CYS A 143 5.30 1.13 -15.51
N SER A 144 4.24 0.33 -15.37
CA SER A 144 3.37 -0.02 -16.49
C SER A 144 2.02 -0.54 -15.98
N THR A 145 0.96 -0.28 -16.75
CA THR A 145 -0.34 -0.92 -16.55
C THR A 145 -0.24 -2.44 -16.72
N LYS A 146 0.59 -2.90 -17.67
CA LYS A 146 0.99 -4.29 -17.86
C LYS A 146 2.30 -4.55 -17.09
N ARG A 147 2.22 -4.76 -15.77
CA ARG A 147 3.42 -4.92 -14.92
C ARG A 147 4.38 -6.05 -15.38
N ALA A 148 3.90 -7.03 -16.13
CA ALA A 148 4.77 -8.05 -16.73
C ALA A 148 5.85 -7.41 -17.63
N LEU A 149 5.46 -6.45 -18.48
CA LEU A 149 6.40 -5.74 -19.36
C LEU A 149 7.41 -4.92 -18.57
N ALA A 150 6.96 -4.21 -17.53
CA ALA A 150 7.87 -3.44 -16.68
C ALA A 150 8.82 -4.33 -15.86
N ALA A 151 8.35 -5.48 -15.41
CA ALA A 151 9.20 -6.46 -14.74
C ALA A 151 10.22 -7.09 -15.69
N GLU A 152 9.82 -7.43 -16.92
CA GLU A 152 10.72 -7.94 -17.95
C GLU A 152 11.79 -6.88 -18.30
N ALA A 153 11.39 -5.63 -18.51
CA ALA A 153 12.31 -4.53 -18.74
C ALA A 153 13.29 -4.31 -17.57
N ALA A 154 12.84 -4.47 -16.31
CA ALA A 154 13.73 -4.40 -15.15
C ALA A 154 14.85 -5.45 -15.21
N VAL A 155 14.52 -6.67 -15.62
CA VAL A 155 15.48 -7.77 -15.76
C VAL A 155 16.38 -7.57 -16.98
N GLU A 156 15.82 -7.20 -18.13
CA GLU A 156 16.57 -7.11 -19.39
C GLU A 156 17.49 -5.89 -19.44
N GLN A 157 16.97 -4.71 -19.06
CA GLN A 157 17.68 -3.43 -19.18
C GLN A 157 18.60 -3.16 -18.00
N PHE A 158 18.17 -3.52 -16.78
CA PHE A 158 18.89 -3.21 -15.55
C PHE A 158 19.52 -4.44 -14.88
N ARG A 159 19.38 -5.63 -15.50
CA ARG A 159 19.96 -6.88 -15.01
C ARG A 159 19.54 -7.21 -13.57
N CYS A 160 18.30 -6.86 -13.22
CA CYS A 160 17.76 -7.14 -11.89
C CYS A 160 17.72 -8.66 -11.63
N GLU A 161 18.19 -9.05 -10.45
CA GLU A 161 18.16 -10.41 -9.92
C GLU A 161 16.94 -10.66 -9.04
N VAL A 162 16.26 -9.61 -8.57
CA VAL A 162 14.97 -9.69 -7.88
C VAL A 162 14.08 -8.53 -8.30
N VAL A 163 12.80 -8.80 -8.55
CA VAL A 163 11.80 -7.76 -8.83
C VAL A 163 10.78 -7.68 -7.69
N ILE A 164 10.51 -6.46 -7.21
CA ILE A 164 9.45 -6.17 -6.24
C ILE A 164 8.28 -5.51 -6.96
N LEU A 165 7.09 -6.10 -6.84
CA LEU A 165 5.83 -5.52 -7.32
C LEU A 165 5.17 -4.72 -6.21
N ASP A 166 5.03 -3.42 -6.43
CA ASP A 166 4.23 -2.52 -5.59
C ASP A 166 2.74 -2.64 -5.93
N ASP A 167 1.92 -2.85 -4.90
CA ASP A 167 0.49 -3.21 -4.99
C ASP A 167 0.22 -4.44 -5.88
N GLY A 168 1.09 -5.46 -5.74
CA GLY A 168 1.13 -6.63 -6.62
C GLY A 168 0.10 -7.73 -6.33
N PHE A 169 -0.57 -7.72 -5.16
CA PHE A 169 -1.31 -8.89 -4.67
C PHE A 169 -2.50 -9.30 -5.56
N GLN A 170 -3.28 -8.35 -6.08
CA GLN A 170 -4.35 -8.62 -7.06
C GLN A 170 -3.80 -8.85 -8.48
N HIS A 171 -2.54 -8.52 -8.76
CA HIS A 171 -1.96 -8.57 -10.10
C HIS A 171 -1.34 -9.93 -10.41
N ARG A 172 -2.20 -10.93 -10.59
CA ARG A 172 -1.82 -12.34 -10.81
C ARG A 172 -1.23 -12.65 -12.19
N PHE A 173 -1.10 -11.66 -13.08
CA PHE A 173 -0.53 -11.87 -14.43
C PHE A 173 1.00 -12.02 -14.42
N VAL A 174 1.65 -11.75 -13.29
CA VAL A 174 3.08 -12.00 -13.07
C VAL A 174 3.19 -13.12 -12.05
N ALA A 175 4.02 -14.14 -12.33
CA ALA A 175 4.29 -15.22 -11.38
C ALA A 175 5.11 -14.66 -10.22
N ARG A 176 4.73 -15.04 -8.99
CA ARG A 176 5.33 -14.52 -7.75
C ARG A 176 5.90 -15.67 -6.97
N ASN A 177 7.09 -15.47 -6.42
CA ASN A 177 7.76 -16.42 -5.54
C ASN A 177 7.39 -16.15 -4.08
N LEU A 178 7.10 -14.88 -3.75
CA LEU A 178 6.73 -14.45 -2.41
C LEU A 178 5.65 -13.36 -2.49
N ASP A 179 4.54 -13.57 -1.81
CA ASP A 179 3.48 -12.58 -1.58
C ASP A 179 3.49 -12.16 -0.11
N VAL A 180 3.79 -10.87 0.09
CA VAL A 180 3.72 -10.16 1.37
C VAL A 180 2.43 -9.32 1.36
N VAL A 181 1.51 -9.63 2.26
CA VAL A 181 0.22 -8.94 2.36
C VAL A 181 0.17 -8.07 3.59
N MET A 182 0.04 -6.76 3.35
CA MET A 182 -0.14 -5.75 4.36
C MET A 182 -1.61 -5.67 4.80
N LEU A 183 -1.83 -5.70 6.11
CA LEU A 183 -3.12 -5.59 6.79
C LEU A 183 -3.02 -4.51 7.89
N ASP A 184 -4.13 -3.84 8.19
CA ASP A 184 -4.20 -2.89 9.32
C ASP A 184 -4.25 -3.67 10.64
N SER A 185 -3.44 -3.30 11.63
CA SER A 185 -3.39 -3.95 12.95
C SER A 185 -4.69 -3.86 13.74
N GLN A 186 -5.46 -2.78 13.63
CA GLN A 186 -6.67 -2.57 14.43
C GLN A 186 -7.90 -3.20 13.77
N LYS A 187 -8.00 -3.09 12.45
CA LYS A 187 -9.12 -3.62 11.65
C LYS A 187 -8.61 -4.28 10.36
N PRO A 188 -7.98 -5.48 10.44
CA PRO A 188 -7.38 -6.15 9.28
C PRO A 188 -8.33 -6.33 8.09
N PHE A 189 -9.62 -6.56 8.38
CA PHE A 189 -10.65 -6.85 7.39
C PHE A 189 -11.78 -5.81 7.34
N GLY A 190 -11.65 -4.69 8.06
CA GLY A 190 -12.71 -3.71 8.21
C GLY A 190 -14.01 -4.34 8.72
N ASN A 191 -15.10 -4.16 7.98
CA ASN A 191 -16.41 -4.77 8.27
C ASN A 191 -16.61 -6.16 7.61
N GLY A 192 -15.54 -6.79 7.13
CA GLY A 192 -15.57 -8.10 6.46
C GLY A 192 -16.20 -8.11 5.07
N SER A 193 -16.68 -6.97 4.56
CA SER A 193 -17.36 -6.88 3.27
C SER A 193 -16.42 -6.41 2.15
N LEU A 194 -16.70 -6.87 0.94
CA LEU A 194 -16.05 -6.41 -0.28
C LEU A 194 -16.47 -4.99 -0.65
N PHE A 195 -15.62 -4.30 -1.38
CA PHE A 195 -15.94 -3.02 -2.02
C PHE A 195 -17.16 -3.18 -2.95
N PRO A 196 -18.12 -2.22 -2.96
CA PRO A 196 -18.17 -0.97 -2.20
C PRO A 196 -18.91 -1.05 -0.85
N ARG A 197 -19.34 -2.22 -0.38
CA ARG A 197 -20.00 -2.36 0.94
C ARG A 197 -19.01 -2.26 2.12
N GLY A 198 -17.79 -2.70 1.88
CA GLY A 198 -16.67 -2.62 2.81
C GLY A 198 -15.40 -2.22 2.09
N ILE A 199 -14.26 -2.52 2.73
CA ILE A 199 -12.95 -2.13 2.23
C ILE A 199 -12.23 -3.26 1.49
N LEU A 200 -12.70 -4.50 1.55
CA LEU A 200 -11.96 -5.62 0.96
C LEU A 200 -12.00 -5.56 -0.58
N ARG A 201 -10.86 -5.77 -1.22
CA ARG A 201 -10.73 -5.93 -2.68
C ARG A 201 -10.99 -7.37 -3.11
N GLU A 202 -10.68 -8.32 -2.23
CA GLU A 202 -10.93 -9.75 -2.41
C GLU A 202 -11.33 -10.37 -1.07
N ARG A 203 -12.01 -11.51 -1.08
CA ARG A 203 -12.35 -12.25 0.15
C ARG A 203 -11.08 -12.64 0.92
N THR A 204 -11.19 -12.83 2.23
CA THR A 204 -10.09 -13.31 3.09
C THR A 204 -9.48 -14.62 2.62
N LYS A 205 -10.25 -15.49 1.95
CA LYS A 205 -9.73 -16.71 1.31
C LYS A 205 -8.61 -16.44 0.31
N ALA A 206 -8.52 -15.25 -0.29
CA ALA A 206 -7.42 -14.87 -1.16
C ALA A 206 -6.04 -14.92 -0.47
N LEU A 207 -6.00 -14.77 0.87
CA LEU A 207 -4.78 -14.86 1.67
C LEU A 207 -4.13 -16.24 1.61
N THR A 208 -4.83 -17.29 1.17
CA THR A 208 -4.21 -18.61 0.91
C THR A 208 -2.96 -18.48 0.03
N ARG A 209 -2.95 -17.53 -0.91
CA ARG A 209 -1.85 -17.26 -1.84
C ARG A 209 -0.64 -16.57 -1.20
N ALA A 210 -0.82 -15.90 -0.07
CA ALA A 210 0.23 -15.17 0.63
C ALA A 210 1.14 -16.12 1.41
N GLN A 211 2.42 -15.79 1.52
CA GLN A 211 3.37 -16.48 2.40
C GLN A 211 3.55 -15.70 3.70
N VAL A 212 3.53 -14.37 3.62
CA VAL A 212 3.74 -13.48 4.77
C VAL A 212 2.54 -12.55 4.93
N LEU A 213 2.01 -12.48 6.14
CA LEU A 213 0.98 -11.52 6.54
C LEU A 213 1.63 -10.49 7.48
N VAL A 214 1.52 -9.21 7.14
CA VAL A 214 2.10 -8.12 7.91
C VAL A 214 1.00 -7.26 8.51
N LEU A 215 0.90 -7.23 9.83
CA LEU A 215 0.07 -6.26 10.54
C LEU A 215 0.81 -4.93 10.64
N SER A 216 0.47 -4.02 9.73
CA SER A 216 0.95 -2.63 9.72
C SER A 216 0.32 -1.80 10.83
N ARG A 217 1.01 -0.72 11.24
CA ARG A 217 0.60 0.19 12.32
C ARG A 217 0.36 -0.52 13.65
N PHE A 218 1.15 -1.54 13.94
CA PHE A 218 1.06 -2.24 15.20
C PHE A 218 1.48 -1.31 16.35
N ASP A 219 0.56 -0.99 17.26
CA ASP A 219 0.76 -0.07 18.38
C ASP A 219 0.80 -0.78 19.75
N GLY A 220 0.68 -2.11 19.77
CA GLY A 220 0.64 -2.91 21.00
C GLY A 220 -0.66 -2.77 21.80
N SER A 221 -1.69 -2.12 21.24
CA SER A 221 -3.01 -2.09 21.85
C SER A 221 -3.63 -3.49 21.93
N GLU A 222 -4.54 -3.71 22.87
CA GLU A 222 -5.28 -4.97 23.00
C GLU A 222 -5.96 -5.39 21.69
N GLN A 223 -6.52 -4.43 20.95
CA GLN A 223 -7.13 -4.66 19.65
C GLN A 223 -6.12 -5.14 18.59
N ALA A 224 -4.90 -4.59 18.60
CA ALA A 224 -3.83 -4.99 17.69
C ALA A 224 -3.31 -6.40 18.03
N GLU A 225 -3.11 -6.69 19.32
CA GLU A 225 -2.73 -8.01 19.82
C GLU A 225 -3.79 -9.08 19.50
N GLN A 226 -5.07 -8.76 19.69
CA GLN A 226 -6.17 -9.65 19.34
C GLN A 226 -6.20 -9.94 17.84
N SER A 227 -5.99 -8.91 17.00
CA SER A 227 -5.91 -9.07 15.55
C SER A 227 -4.74 -9.96 15.11
N HIS A 228 -3.59 -9.83 15.78
CA HIS A 228 -2.43 -10.70 15.58
C HIS A 228 -2.77 -12.16 15.91
N ASN A 229 -3.28 -12.41 17.11
CA ASN A 229 -3.60 -13.77 17.56
C ASN A 229 -4.68 -14.43 16.69
N ASN A 230 -5.68 -13.66 16.25
CA ASN A 230 -6.71 -14.14 15.32
C ASN A 230 -6.12 -14.54 13.96
N LEU A 231 -5.18 -13.76 13.42
CA LEU A 231 -4.52 -14.09 12.15
C LEU A 231 -3.65 -15.34 12.28
N VAL A 232 -2.88 -15.46 13.36
CA VAL A 232 -2.06 -16.66 13.63
C VAL A 232 -2.95 -17.90 13.76
N GLY A 233 -4.05 -17.81 14.50
CA GLY A 233 -4.99 -18.92 14.65
C GLY A 233 -5.71 -19.29 13.36
N GLN A 234 -6.07 -18.31 12.52
CA GLN A 234 -6.76 -18.56 11.25
C GLN A 234 -5.82 -19.07 10.15
N TRP A 235 -4.53 -18.71 10.21
CA TRP A 235 -3.53 -19.02 9.20
C TRP A 235 -2.24 -19.59 9.82
N PRO A 236 -2.31 -20.76 10.48
CA PRO A 236 -1.18 -21.32 11.23
C PRO A 236 0.04 -21.63 10.35
N ASP A 237 -0.16 -21.92 9.06
CA ASP A 237 0.91 -22.24 8.11
C ASP A 237 1.60 -20.99 7.52
N LYS A 238 1.22 -19.78 7.95
CA LYS A 238 1.74 -18.51 7.40
C LYS A 238 2.62 -17.80 8.41
N THR A 239 3.63 -17.10 7.90
CA THR A 239 4.43 -16.19 8.72
C THR A 239 3.62 -14.91 8.96
N VAL A 240 3.20 -14.70 10.21
CA VAL A 240 2.53 -13.46 10.63
C VAL A 240 3.54 -12.59 11.36
N VAL A 241 3.72 -11.36 10.91
CA VAL A 241 4.64 -10.39 11.51
C VAL A 241 3.95 -9.06 11.75
N THR A 242 4.46 -8.30 12.70
CA THR A 242 3.96 -6.97 13.04
C THR A 242 4.92 -5.91 12.51
N ALA A 243 4.39 -4.76 12.12
CA ALA A 243 5.16 -3.63 11.65
C ALA A 243 4.61 -2.34 12.25
N ALA A 244 5.48 -1.56 12.88
CA ALA A 244 5.17 -0.26 13.46
C ALA A 244 5.93 0.85 12.72
N HIS A 245 5.31 2.02 12.59
CA HIS A 245 6.01 3.21 12.11
C HIS A 245 6.55 3.99 13.30
N ARG A 246 7.80 4.42 13.20
CA ARG A 246 8.46 5.30 14.19
C ARG A 246 9.13 6.45 13.47
N ALA A 247 9.10 7.63 14.08
CA ALA A 247 9.91 8.74 13.60
C ALA A 247 11.38 8.37 13.77
N THR A 248 12.15 8.45 12.67
CA THR A 248 13.60 8.20 12.68
C THR A 248 14.40 9.46 12.38
N ARG A 249 13.82 10.39 11.62
CA ARG A 249 14.47 11.62 11.17
C ARG A 249 13.48 12.78 11.16
N LEU A 250 13.99 13.97 11.45
CA LEU A 250 13.27 15.23 11.33
C LEU A 250 14.02 16.11 10.36
N PHE A 251 13.30 16.78 9.45
CA PHE A 251 13.91 17.67 8.48
C PHE A 251 13.32 19.06 8.58
N LYS A 252 14.17 20.08 8.47
CA LYS A 252 13.73 21.46 8.30
C LYS A 252 13.44 21.72 6.83
N THR A 253 12.15 21.80 6.47
CA THR A 253 11.66 21.90 5.08
C THR A 253 12.37 22.97 4.26
N THR A 254 12.64 24.15 4.82
CA THR A 254 13.27 25.27 4.08
C THR A 254 14.72 25.01 3.69
N THR A 255 15.42 24.17 4.46
CA THR A 255 16.87 23.93 4.26
C THR A 255 17.19 22.48 3.88
N GLN A 256 16.20 21.58 3.95
CA GLN A 256 16.37 20.13 3.88
C GLN A 256 17.40 19.56 4.88
N ARG A 257 17.82 20.36 5.87
CA ARG A 257 18.75 19.94 6.92
C ARG A 257 18.06 18.97 7.88
N GLU A 258 18.72 17.85 8.14
CA GLU A 258 18.32 16.90 9.17
C GLU A 258 18.54 17.50 10.56
N LEU A 259 17.54 17.34 11.43
CA LEU A 259 17.55 17.75 12.82
C LEU A 259 17.37 16.51 13.71
N PRO A 260 17.99 16.49 14.91
CA PRO A 260 17.71 15.46 15.90
C PRO A 260 16.22 15.43 16.27
N LEU A 261 15.63 14.25 16.45
CA LEU A 261 14.25 14.13 16.92
C LEU A 261 14.03 14.82 18.28
N SER A 262 15.05 14.79 19.14
CA SER A 262 15.05 15.50 20.43
C SER A 262 14.87 17.02 20.31
N SER A 263 15.11 17.60 19.13
CA SER A 263 14.97 19.05 18.93
C SER A 263 13.54 19.57 19.03
N VAL A 264 12.52 18.69 19.02
CA VAL A 264 11.12 19.04 19.23
C VAL A 264 10.59 18.67 20.62
N LYS A 265 11.39 17.99 21.44
CA LYS A 265 10.99 17.58 22.79
C LYS A 265 10.63 18.79 23.65
N ASN A 266 9.49 18.74 24.33
CA ASN A 266 8.90 19.79 25.16
C ASN A 266 8.66 21.13 24.41
N LYS A 267 8.66 21.12 23.07
CA LYS A 267 8.32 22.32 22.30
C LYS A 267 6.84 22.34 22.00
N ARG A 268 6.25 23.53 22.09
CA ARG A 268 4.89 23.82 21.67
C ARG A 268 4.86 23.97 20.16
N LEU A 269 4.16 23.08 19.47
CA LEU A 269 4.08 23.03 18.00
C LEU A 269 2.63 23.06 17.53
N ALA A 270 2.42 23.72 16.39
CA ALA A 270 1.24 23.49 15.56
C ALA A 270 1.62 22.50 14.45
N ALA A 271 0.75 21.54 14.17
CA ALA A 271 0.96 20.54 13.12
C ALA A 271 -0.21 20.50 12.15
N PHE A 272 0.08 20.18 10.89
CA PHE A 272 -0.93 19.90 9.89
C PHE A 272 -0.48 18.72 9.02
N ALA A 273 -1.44 17.98 8.47
CA ALA A 273 -1.14 16.86 7.57
C ALA A 273 -2.27 16.64 6.55
N GLY A 274 -1.88 16.52 5.27
CA GLY A 274 -2.76 16.12 4.17
C GLY A 274 -2.44 14.71 3.72
N ILE A 275 -2.83 13.73 4.54
CA ILE A 275 -2.60 12.30 4.31
C ILE A 275 -3.86 11.52 4.74
N GLY A 276 -4.04 10.29 4.26
CA GLY A 276 -5.23 9.49 4.57
C GLY A 276 -5.52 9.20 6.06
N ARG A 277 -4.54 9.31 6.97
CA ARG A 277 -4.74 9.27 8.44
C ARG A 277 -3.86 10.30 9.16
N PRO A 278 -4.32 11.56 9.27
CA PRO A 278 -3.57 12.64 9.93
C PRO A 278 -3.27 12.34 11.41
N ASP A 279 -4.18 11.66 12.11
CA ASP A 279 -4.05 11.36 13.53
C ASP A 279 -2.83 10.48 13.85
N ASP A 280 -2.48 9.54 12.97
CA ASP A 280 -1.29 8.69 13.12
C ASP A 280 -0.01 9.56 13.09
N PHE A 281 0.01 10.60 12.25
CA PHE A 281 1.13 11.55 12.16
C PHE A 281 1.19 12.46 13.39
N PHE A 282 0.06 12.97 13.87
CA PHE A 282 0.03 13.79 15.09
C PHE A 282 0.46 12.98 16.31
N ARG A 283 0.01 11.73 16.43
CA ARG A 283 0.48 10.80 17.47
C ARG A 283 1.99 10.60 17.38
N THR A 284 2.53 10.43 16.17
CA THR A 284 3.99 10.31 15.96
C THR A 284 4.75 11.53 16.48
N ILE A 285 4.24 12.76 16.26
CA ILE A 285 4.88 13.99 16.78
C ILE A 285 4.82 14.03 18.31
N HIS A 286 3.68 13.66 18.88
CA HIS A 286 3.49 13.57 20.32
C HIS A 286 4.44 12.53 20.94
N ASP A 287 4.59 11.36 20.33
CA ASP A 287 5.46 10.27 20.81
C ASP A 287 6.96 10.64 20.78
N VAL A 288 7.36 11.59 19.93
CA VAL A 288 8.70 12.18 19.93
C VAL A 288 8.89 13.21 21.07
N GLY A 289 7.81 13.53 21.80
CA GLY A 289 7.80 14.35 23.00
C GLY A 289 7.46 15.82 22.76
N ALA A 290 6.87 16.17 21.62
CA ALA A 290 6.41 17.53 21.36
C ALA A 290 5.00 17.78 21.94
N ASP A 291 4.75 19.01 22.38
CA ASP A 291 3.43 19.46 22.85
C ASP A 291 2.66 20.08 21.67
N LEU A 292 1.67 19.35 21.16
CA LEU A 292 0.84 19.80 20.05
C LEU A 292 -0.27 20.73 20.55
N VAL A 293 -0.08 22.03 20.36
CA VAL A 293 -1.06 23.06 20.75
C VAL A 293 -2.18 23.26 19.73
N HIS A 294 -1.97 22.81 18.49
CA HIS A 294 -2.96 22.87 17.43
C HIS A 294 -2.67 21.81 16.37
N THR A 295 -3.72 21.17 15.86
CA THR A 295 -3.63 20.18 14.78
C THR A 295 -4.65 20.49 13.69
N THR A 296 -4.22 20.47 12.42
CA THR A 296 -5.11 20.65 11.26
C THR A 296 -5.01 19.47 10.30
N ALA A 297 -6.10 18.71 10.17
CA ALA A 297 -6.23 17.72 9.11
C ALA A 297 -6.57 18.41 7.78
N LEU A 298 -5.74 18.21 6.76
CA LEU A 298 -5.98 18.64 5.39
C LEU A 298 -6.47 17.46 4.53
N PRO A 299 -7.16 17.72 3.41
CA PRO A 299 -7.44 16.68 2.42
C PRO A 299 -6.14 16.02 1.91
N ASP A 300 -6.21 14.73 1.59
CA ASP A 300 -5.12 14.00 0.94
C ASP A 300 -5.00 14.45 -0.53
N HIS A 301 -3.77 14.73 -0.98
CA HIS A 301 -3.38 15.27 -2.31
C HIS A 301 -3.84 16.71 -2.65
#